data_AF-A0A0K2RKR5-F1
#
_entry.id   AF-A0A0K2RKR5-F1
#
_cell.length_a   1.000
_cell.length_b   1.000
_cell.length_c   1.000
_cell.angle_alpha   90.00
_cell.angle_beta   90.00
_cell.angle_gamma   90.00
#
_symmetry.space_group_name_H-M   'P 1'
#
loop_
_entity.id
_entity.type
_entity.pdbx_description
1 polymer ?
#
loop_
_entity_poly.entity_id
_entity_poly.type
_entity_poly.pdbx_seq_one_letter_code
_entity_poly.pdbx_strand_id
1 'polypeptide(L)'
;MTFERNVGATVSGIDPTEYLYTMQTLSIIEGAATAMSAPLIDSVAIARARAVNSEMRDCLEHFDPVRFTALNQDFHSVLFEHCPNPHILDLVHRGWNRLASIRASTFRFVPGRAQESVKEHEALLQLIESNADADSIEQAARRHRSATLDAYLAQTNAGSLSAH
;
A
#
# COMPACT_ATOMS: atom_id res chain seq x y z
N MET A 1 -21.51 1.29 34.76
CA MET A 1 -20.05 1.02 34.68
C MET A 1 -19.63 1.30 33.26
N THR A 2 -18.90 2.40 33.06
CA THR A 2 -18.40 2.82 31.76
C THR A 2 -16.96 2.33 31.68
N PHE A 3 -16.65 1.44 30.74
CA PHE A 3 -15.26 1.06 30.46
C PHE A 3 -14.61 2.21 29.68
N GLU A 4 -13.75 2.99 30.33
CA GLU A 4 -12.81 3.83 29.61
C GLU A 4 -11.56 3.00 29.30
N ARG A 5 -11.34 2.74 28.01
CA ARG A 5 -10.11 2.14 27.52
C ARG A 5 -9.07 3.25 27.47
N ASN A 6 -7.96 3.08 28.20
CA ASN A 6 -6.81 3.97 28.11
C ASN A 6 -6.27 3.97 26.68
N VAL A 7 -6.65 4.96 25.88
CA VAL A 7 -6.07 5.18 24.55
C VAL A 7 -4.94 6.18 24.73
N GLY A 8 -3.73 5.66 24.92
CA GLY A 8 -2.50 6.45 24.80
C GLY A 8 -2.47 7.11 23.43
N ALA A 9 -2.11 8.40 23.41
CA ALA A 9 -2.05 9.32 22.26
C ALA A 9 -2.33 8.67 20.89
N THR A 10 -3.61 8.47 20.57
CA THR A 10 -4.04 8.10 19.22
C THR A 10 -3.60 9.20 18.28
N VAL A 11 -3.08 8.82 17.12
CA VAL A 11 -2.88 9.72 15.98
C VAL A 11 -4.19 10.47 15.78
N SER A 12 -4.23 11.71 16.28
CA SER A 12 -5.42 12.55 16.41
C SER A 12 -6.10 12.72 15.05
N GLY A 13 -7.06 11.85 14.73
CA GLY A 13 -7.90 11.94 13.54
C GLY A 13 -8.06 10.66 12.71
N ILE A 14 -7.29 9.59 12.94
CA ILE A 14 -7.46 8.32 12.22
C ILE A 14 -8.23 7.33 13.08
N ASP A 15 -9.38 6.85 12.60
CA ASP A 15 -10.03 5.66 13.18
C ASP A 15 -9.16 4.43 12.85
N PRO A 16 -8.49 3.82 13.85
CA PRO A 16 -7.58 2.71 13.61
C PRO A 16 -8.29 1.46 13.09
N THR A 17 -9.58 1.29 13.44
CA THR A 17 -10.41 0.18 12.98
C THR A 17 -10.78 0.37 11.51
N GLU A 18 -11.14 1.59 11.10
CA GLU A 18 -11.44 1.88 9.70
C GLU A 18 -10.19 1.73 8.82
N TYR A 19 -9.03 2.20 9.29
CA TYR A 19 -7.76 1.99 8.59
C TYR A 19 -7.45 0.50 8.42
N LEU A 20 -7.56 -0.28 9.52
CA LEU A 20 -7.35 -1.73 9.51
C LEU A 20 -8.22 -2.43 8.47
N TYR A 21 -9.54 -2.22 8.52
CA TYR A 21 -10.48 -2.89 7.61
C TYR A 21 -10.29 -2.46 6.16
N THR A 22 -10.00 -1.18 5.93
CA THR A 22 -9.73 -0.68 4.58
C THR A 22 -8.47 -1.31 3.99
N MET A 23 -7.38 -1.38 4.77
CA MET A 23 -6.12 -2.01 4.33
C MET A 23 -6.26 -3.51 4.09
N GLN A 24 -6.97 -4.22 4.98
CA GLN A 24 -7.27 -5.65 4.79
C GLN A 24 -8.08 -5.89 3.52
N THR A 25 -9.11 -5.07 3.29
CA THR A 25 -9.93 -5.15 2.09
C THR A 25 -9.09 -4.93 0.84
N LEU A 26 -8.33 -3.82 0.80
CA LEU A 26 -7.44 -3.50 -0.32
C LEU A 26 -6.38 -4.58 -0.57
N SER A 27 -5.85 -5.22 0.47
CA SER A 27 -4.88 -6.31 0.30
C SER A 27 -5.40 -7.46 -0.57
N ILE A 28 -6.72 -7.68 -0.55
CA ILE A 28 -7.37 -8.73 -1.34
C ILE A 28 -7.71 -8.18 -2.73
N ILE A 29 -8.50 -7.10 -2.79
CA ILE A 29 -9.08 -6.65 -4.06
C ILE A 29 -8.05 -6.01 -4.99
N GLU A 30 -7.04 -5.32 -4.46
CA GLU A 30 -5.97 -4.74 -5.28
C GLU A 30 -4.98 -5.80 -5.75
N GLY A 31 -4.71 -6.81 -4.91
CA GLY A 31 -3.90 -7.97 -5.31
C GLY A 31 -4.52 -8.68 -6.51
N ALA A 32 -5.82 -8.98 -6.43
CA ALA A 32 -6.57 -9.56 -7.53
C ALA A 32 -6.59 -8.64 -8.77
N ALA A 33 -6.84 -7.33 -8.58
CA ALA A 33 -6.83 -6.37 -9.68
C ALA A 33 -5.47 -6.31 -10.40
N THR A 34 -4.38 -6.33 -9.64
CA THR A 34 -3.00 -6.34 -10.15
C THR A 34 -2.73 -7.60 -10.97
N ALA A 35 -3.06 -8.78 -10.45
CA ALA A 35 -2.86 -10.05 -11.15
C ALA A 35 -3.71 -10.14 -12.44
N MET A 36 -4.95 -9.69 -12.40
CA MET A 36 -5.82 -9.64 -13.60
C MET A 36 -5.35 -8.62 -14.63
N SER A 37 -4.69 -7.55 -14.18
CA SER A 37 -4.10 -6.53 -15.06
C SER A 37 -2.82 -7.01 -15.71
N ALA A 38 -1.99 -7.77 -14.99
CA ALA A 38 -0.64 -8.17 -15.41
C ALA A 38 -0.50 -8.63 -16.88
N PRO A 39 -1.33 -9.56 -17.42
CA PRO A 39 -1.21 -9.99 -18.82
C PRO A 39 -1.60 -8.91 -19.85
N LEU A 40 -2.19 -7.80 -19.41
CA LEU A 40 -2.67 -6.68 -20.22
C LEU A 40 -1.76 -5.44 -20.09
N ILE A 41 -0.78 -5.46 -19.20
CA ILE A 41 0.17 -4.36 -19.03
C ILE A 41 1.18 -4.40 -20.16
N ASP A 42 1.25 -3.32 -20.95
CA ASP A 42 2.21 -3.19 -22.04
C ASP A 42 3.58 -2.68 -21.55
N SER A 43 4.56 -2.69 -22.47
CA SER A 43 5.91 -2.23 -22.17
C SER A 43 5.98 -0.74 -21.78
N VAL A 44 5.03 0.09 -22.22
CA VAL A 44 4.98 1.51 -21.89
C VAL A 44 4.53 1.70 -20.45
N ALA A 45 3.50 0.98 -20.02
CA ALA A 45 3.02 0.97 -18.65
C ALA A 45 4.08 0.39 -17.69
N ILE A 46 4.77 -0.69 -18.07
CA ILE A 46 5.91 -1.22 -17.29
C ILE A 46 7.01 -0.16 -17.13
N ALA A 47 7.41 0.52 -18.22
CA ALA A 47 8.41 1.57 -18.16
C ALA A 47 8.00 2.72 -17.24
N ARG A 48 6.71 3.11 -17.24
CA ARG A 48 6.15 4.10 -16.30
C ARG A 48 6.25 3.61 -14.85
N ALA A 49 5.82 2.39 -14.54
CA ALA A 49 5.90 1.85 -13.18
C ALA A 49 7.34 1.73 -12.68
N ARG A 50 8.28 1.34 -13.55
CA ARG A 50 9.74 1.33 -13.30
C ARG A 50 10.25 2.73 -12.95
N ALA A 51 9.89 3.74 -13.74
CA ALA A 51 10.29 5.12 -13.50
C ALA A 51 9.77 5.63 -12.15
N VAL A 52 8.48 5.38 -11.85
CA VAL A 52 7.90 5.76 -10.56
C VAL A 52 8.62 5.08 -9.39
N ASN A 53 8.93 3.79 -9.46
CA ASN A 53 9.66 3.10 -8.39
C ASN A 53 11.11 3.62 -8.25
N SER A 54 11.73 4.07 -9.34
CA SER A 54 13.03 4.75 -9.29
C SER A 54 12.92 6.09 -8.57
N GLU A 55 11.92 6.90 -8.88
CA GLU A 55 11.68 8.17 -8.17
C GLU A 55 11.37 7.94 -6.68
N MET A 56 10.63 6.87 -6.35
CA MET A 56 10.41 6.48 -4.96
C MET A 56 11.72 6.16 -4.24
N ARG A 57 12.66 5.49 -4.93
CA ARG A 57 13.98 5.18 -4.40
C ARG A 57 14.80 6.45 -4.14
N ASP A 58 14.82 7.37 -5.11
CA ASP A 58 15.56 8.63 -4.99
C ASP A 58 14.97 9.50 -3.88
N CYS A 59 13.65 9.45 -3.69
CA CYS A 59 12.96 10.12 -2.58
C CYS A 59 13.47 9.65 -1.20
N LEU A 60 14.12 8.49 -1.08
CA LEU A 60 14.63 7.99 0.20
C LEU A 60 15.88 8.73 0.72
N GLU A 61 16.66 9.41 -0.14
CA GLU A 61 17.85 10.17 0.28
C GLU A 61 17.49 11.42 1.10
N HIS A 62 16.45 12.12 0.67
CA HIS A 62 15.85 13.27 1.33
C HIS A 62 14.36 13.04 1.53
N PHE A 63 14.05 12.19 2.51
CA PHE A 63 12.73 11.59 2.66
C PHE A 63 11.60 12.61 2.83
N ASP A 64 10.78 12.73 1.78
CA ASP A 64 9.50 13.43 1.79
C ASP A 64 8.36 12.39 1.82
N PRO A 65 7.69 12.18 2.97
CA PRO A 65 6.64 11.19 3.09
C PRO A 65 5.38 11.54 2.28
N VAL A 66 5.13 12.81 1.99
CA VAL A 66 3.98 13.24 1.18
C VAL A 66 4.24 12.86 -0.27
N ARG A 67 5.41 13.22 -0.79
CA ARG A 67 5.83 12.85 -2.15
C ARG A 67 5.90 11.34 -2.32
N PHE A 68 6.50 10.61 -1.36
CA PHE A 68 6.57 9.15 -1.41
C PHE A 68 5.17 8.52 -1.41
N THR A 69 4.25 9.04 -0.60
CA THR A 69 2.86 8.55 -0.60
C THR A 69 2.21 8.74 -1.97
N ALA A 70 2.37 9.90 -2.60
CA ALA A 70 1.84 10.18 -3.94
C ALA A 70 2.42 9.21 -5.00
N LEU A 71 3.75 9.07 -5.05
CA LEU A 71 4.43 8.15 -5.97
C LEU A 71 4.00 6.69 -5.75
N ASN A 72 3.78 6.29 -4.49
CA ASN A 72 3.23 4.98 -4.19
C ASN A 72 1.83 4.78 -4.79
N GLN A 73 0.96 5.80 -4.76
CA GLN A 73 -0.36 5.72 -5.40
C GLN A 73 -0.25 5.60 -6.92
N ASP A 74 0.65 6.38 -7.52
CA ASP A 74 0.91 6.35 -8.95
C ASP A 74 1.42 4.98 -9.40
N PHE A 75 2.35 4.39 -8.63
CA PHE A 75 2.87 3.04 -8.89
C PHE A 75 1.75 2.01 -8.93
N HIS A 76 0.94 1.93 -7.88
CA HIS A 76 -0.15 0.95 -7.80
C HIS A 76 -1.20 1.19 -8.89
N SER A 77 -1.54 2.45 -9.18
CA SER A 77 -2.51 2.79 -10.22
C SER A 77 -2.11 2.25 -11.59
N VAL A 78 -0.82 2.34 -11.96
CA VAL A 78 -0.30 1.74 -13.21
C VAL A 78 -0.60 0.24 -13.26
N LEU A 79 -0.43 -0.45 -12.13
CA LEU A 79 -0.48 -1.89 -12.07
C LEU A 79 -1.90 -2.45 -12.03
N PHE A 80 -2.89 -1.70 -11.55
CA PHE A 80 -4.28 -2.17 -11.51
C PHE A 80 -5.21 -1.53 -12.55
N GLU A 81 -4.81 -0.45 -13.24
CA GLU A 81 -5.69 0.30 -14.17
C GLU A 81 -6.15 -0.53 -15.38
N HIS A 82 -5.40 -1.57 -15.74
CA HIS A 82 -5.72 -2.48 -16.85
C HIS A 82 -6.66 -3.62 -16.43
N CYS A 83 -7.20 -3.62 -15.20
CA CYS A 83 -8.05 -4.70 -14.71
C CYS A 83 -9.32 -4.80 -15.58
N PRO A 84 -9.58 -5.97 -16.21
CA PRO A 84 -10.70 -6.12 -17.12
C PRO A 84 -12.06 -6.20 -16.40
N ASN A 85 -12.06 -6.30 -15.07
CA ASN A 85 -13.27 -6.37 -14.27
C ASN A 85 -13.58 -5.00 -13.63
N PRO A 86 -14.53 -4.22 -14.19
CA PRO A 86 -14.84 -2.88 -13.68
C PRO A 86 -15.43 -2.88 -12.27
N HIS A 87 -16.04 -3.98 -11.81
CA HIS A 87 -16.55 -4.08 -10.44
C HIS A 87 -15.43 -4.19 -9.41
N ILE A 88 -14.37 -4.94 -9.72
CA ILE A 88 -13.18 -5.00 -8.86
C ILE A 88 -12.52 -3.63 -8.81
N LEU A 89 -12.37 -2.98 -9.96
CA LEU A 89 -11.76 -1.65 -10.05
C LEU A 89 -12.55 -0.59 -9.24
N ASP A 90 -13.89 -0.62 -9.29
CA ASP A 90 -14.74 0.25 -8.45
C ASP A 90 -14.49 0.01 -6.95
N LEU A 91 -14.37 -1.25 -6.52
CA LEU A 91 -14.06 -1.57 -5.13
C LEU A 91 -12.68 -1.06 -4.71
N VAL A 92 -11.67 -1.20 -5.59
CA VAL A 92 -10.32 -0.66 -5.36
C VAL A 92 -10.41 0.86 -5.16
N HIS A 93 -11.01 1.59 -6.11
CA HIS A 93 -11.14 3.05 -6.02
C HIS A 93 -11.88 3.50 -4.74
N ARG A 94 -12.94 2.81 -4.33
CA ARG A 94 -13.64 3.10 -3.06
C ARG A 94 -12.74 2.92 -1.85
N GLY A 95 -11.93 1.86 -1.82
CA GLY A 95 -10.94 1.63 -0.78
C GLY A 95 -9.88 2.73 -0.72
N TRP A 96 -9.34 3.13 -1.88
CA TRP A 96 -8.37 4.23 -1.98
C TRP A 96 -8.96 5.57 -1.53
N ASN A 97 -10.18 5.90 -1.95
CA ASN A 97 -10.89 7.12 -1.52
C ASN A 97 -11.08 7.16 0.00
N ARG A 98 -11.35 6.00 0.60
CA ARG A 98 -11.45 5.86 2.05
C ARG A 98 -10.10 6.05 2.75
N LEU A 99 -9.01 5.50 2.21
CA LEU A 99 -7.66 5.77 2.73
C LEU A 99 -7.29 7.26 2.65
N ALA A 100 -7.67 7.93 1.57
CA ALA A 100 -7.43 9.35 1.38
C ALA A 100 -8.21 10.20 2.39
N SER A 101 -9.47 9.86 2.68
CA SER A 101 -10.31 10.61 3.63
C SER A 101 -9.80 10.51 5.07
N ILE A 102 -9.22 9.37 5.46
CA ILE A 102 -8.58 9.17 6.77
C ILE A 102 -7.16 9.74 6.84
N ARG A 103 -6.66 10.36 5.75
CA ARG A 103 -5.32 11.00 5.65
C ARG A 103 -4.18 10.10 6.16
N ALA A 104 -4.31 8.79 5.94
CA ALA A 104 -3.34 7.84 6.46
C ALA A 104 -2.08 7.83 5.59
N SER A 105 -0.92 8.08 6.20
CA SER A 105 0.38 7.81 5.58
C SER A 105 1.26 7.06 6.57
N THR A 106 1.33 5.73 6.40
CA THR A 106 2.18 4.84 7.21
C THR A 106 3.66 5.18 7.08
N PHE A 107 4.08 5.59 5.88
CA PHE A 107 5.48 5.90 5.58
C PHE A 107 6.02 7.09 6.39
N ARG A 108 5.15 7.98 6.88
CA ARG A 108 5.55 9.06 7.79
C ARG A 108 5.92 8.57 9.18
N PHE A 109 5.32 7.48 9.65
CA PHE A 109 5.34 7.07 11.06
C PHE A 109 6.11 5.80 11.33
N VAL A 110 6.39 4.99 10.30
CA VAL A 110 7.06 3.70 10.44
C VAL A 110 8.45 3.77 9.80
N PRO A 111 9.52 3.88 10.60
CA PRO A 111 10.89 3.89 10.10
C PRO A 111 11.19 2.64 9.24
N GLY A 112 11.92 2.81 8.13
CA GLY A 112 12.33 1.70 7.27
C GLY A 112 11.27 1.18 6.30
N ARG A 113 9.98 1.45 6.53
CA ARG A 113 8.89 0.89 5.71
C ARG A 113 8.92 1.37 4.26
N ALA A 114 9.32 2.62 4.01
CA ALA A 114 9.46 3.15 2.66
C ALA A 114 10.56 2.43 1.87
N GLN A 115 11.70 2.14 2.50
CA GLN A 115 12.81 1.41 1.89
C GLN A 115 12.43 -0.03 1.52
N GLU A 116 11.67 -0.70 2.37
CA GLU A 116 11.17 -2.05 2.11
C GLU A 116 10.12 -2.06 0.99
N SER A 117 9.19 -1.09 0.99
CA SER A 117 8.18 -0.92 -0.05
C SER A 117 8.81 -0.82 -1.46
N VAL A 118 9.88 -0.06 -1.61
CA VAL A 118 10.60 0.06 -2.90
C VAL A 118 11.18 -1.28 -3.38
N LYS A 119 11.68 -2.10 -2.45
CA LYS A 119 12.20 -3.45 -2.77
C LYS A 119 11.08 -4.41 -3.16
N GLU A 120 9.95 -4.31 -2.48
CA GLU A 120 8.76 -5.12 -2.79
C GLU A 120 8.17 -4.73 -4.15
N HIS A 121 8.11 -3.43 -4.47
CA HIS A 121 7.71 -2.94 -5.79
C HIS A 121 8.64 -3.45 -6.90
N GLU A 122 9.95 -3.45 -6.64
CA GLU A 122 10.95 -4.01 -7.56
C GLU A 122 10.69 -5.51 -7.83
N ALA A 123 10.44 -6.30 -6.78
CA ALA A 123 10.13 -7.72 -6.93
C ALA A 123 8.81 -7.95 -7.68
N LEU A 124 7.78 -7.11 -7.44
CA LEU A 124 6.51 -7.19 -8.15
C LEU A 124 6.66 -6.89 -9.64
N LEU A 125 7.44 -5.87 -10.00
CA LEU A 125 7.76 -5.56 -11.41
C LEU A 125 8.45 -6.73 -12.11
N GLN A 126 9.42 -7.36 -11.45
CA GLN A 126 10.12 -8.53 -12.00
C GLN A 126 9.17 -9.70 -12.28
N LEU A 127 8.21 -9.96 -11.38
CA LEU A 127 7.19 -11.00 -11.60
C LEU A 127 6.36 -10.71 -12.84
N ILE A 128 5.87 -9.46 -12.98
CA ILE A 128 5.05 -9.05 -14.12
C ILE A 128 5.86 -9.14 -15.44
N GLU A 129 7.09 -8.60 -15.47
CA GLU A 129 7.97 -8.63 -16.64
C GLU A 129 8.35 -10.04 -17.07
N SER A 130 8.51 -10.96 -16.11
CA SER A 130 8.79 -12.37 -16.38
C SER A 130 7.57 -13.19 -16.83
N ASN A 131 6.38 -12.57 -16.88
CA ASN A 131 5.10 -13.25 -17.09
C ASN A 131 4.89 -14.39 -16.08
N ALA A 132 5.14 -14.12 -14.80
CA ALA A 132 4.85 -15.06 -13.72
C ALA A 132 3.35 -15.41 -13.68
N ASP A 133 3.01 -16.53 -13.04
CA ASP A 133 1.62 -16.93 -12.86
C ASP A 133 0.84 -15.90 -12.02
N ALA A 134 -0.47 -15.83 -12.26
CA ALA A 134 -1.35 -14.85 -11.63
C ALA A 134 -1.36 -14.96 -10.10
N ASP A 135 -1.28 -16.18 -9.55
CA ASP A 135 -1.29 -16.40 -8.10
C ASP A 135 -0.02 -15.82 -7.45
N SER A 136 1.14 -16.01 -8.08
CA SER A 136 2.40 -15.41 -7.63
C SER A 136 2.35 -13.88 -7.59
N ILE A 137 1.77 -13.24 -8.62
CA ILE A 137 1.62 -11.79 -8.71
C ILE A 137 0.63 -11.28 -7.64
N GLU A 138 -0.54 -11.91 -7.53
CA GLU A 138 -1.54 -11.56 -6.52
C GLU A 138 -0.94 -11.67 -5.11
N GLN A 139 -0.25 -12.78 -4.83
CA GLN A 139 0.32 -13.03 -3.51
C GLN A 139 1.43 -12.03 -3.17
N ALA A 140 2.22 -11.58 -4.15
CA ALA A 140 3.24 -10.54 -3.94
C ALA A 140 2.59 -9.19 -3.62
N ALA A 141 1.61 -8.75 -4.43
CA ALA A 141 0.87 -7.50 -4.21
C ALA A 141 0.13 -7.48 -2.86
N ARG A 142 -0.54 -8.60 -2.52
CA ARG A 142 -1.21 -8.77 -1.23
C ARG A 142 -0.23 -8.70 -0.07
N ARG A 143 0.91 -9.39 -0.16
CA ARG A 143 1.96 -9.38 0.87
C ARG A 143 2.50 -7.97 1.10
N HIS A 144 2.75 -7.21 0.05
CA HIS A 144 3.18 -5.81 0.13
C HIS A 144 2.20 -4.93 0.94
N ARG A 145 0.89 -5.05 0.65
CA ARG A 145 -0.15 -4.29 1.34
C ARG A 145 -0.27 -4.71 2.81
N SER A 146 -0.28 -6.02 3.09
CA SER A 146 -0.33 -6.55 4.45
C SER A 146 0.89 -6.18 5.27
N ALA A 147 2.11 -6.25 4.71
CA ALA A 147 3.33 -5.85 5.40
C ALA A 147 3.28 -4.38 5.87
N THR A 148 2.69 -3.51 5.05
CA THR A 148 2.49 -2.10 5.42
C THR A 148 1.50 -1.94 6.58
N LEU A 149 0.42 -2.72 6.59
CA LEU A 149 -0.53 -2.74 7.70
C LEU A 149 0.10 -3.31 8.98
N ASP A 150 0.82 -4.43 8.88
CA ASP A 150 1.45 -5.09 10.03
C ASP A 150 2.48 -4.17 10.70
N ALA A 151 3.30 -3.48 9.89
CA ALA A 151 4.28 -2.52 10.40
C ALA A 151 3.61 -1.31 11.10
N TYR A 152 2.49 -0.82 10.56
CA TYR A 152 1.69 0.24 11.21
C TYR A 152 1.12 -0.21 12.57
N LEU A 153 0.55 -1.41 12.64
CA LEU A 153 -0.02 -1.95 13.87
C LEU A 153 1.06 -2.20 14.94
N ALA A 154 2.22 -2.73 14.53
CA ALA A 154 3.36 -2.92 15.42
C ALA A 154 3.84 -1.59 16.03
N GLN A 155 3.97 -0.54 15.22
CA GLN A 155 4.36 0.79 15.67
C GLN A 155 3.33 1.42 16.63
N THR A 156 2.04 1.25 16.34
CA THR A 156 0.94 1.81 17.16
C THR A 156 0.86 1.11 18.53
N ASN A 157 1.04 -0.22 18.55
CA ASN A 157 1.06 -1.00 19.78
C ASN A 157 2.30 -0.68 20.65
N ALA A 158 3.47 -0.52 20.04
CA ALA A 158 4.69 -0.14 20.73
C ALA A 158 4.59 1.25 21.38
N GLY A 159 4.03 2.24 20.67
CA GLY A 159 3.80 3.58 21.21
C GLY A 159 2.82 3.61 22.39
N SER A 160 1.88 2.67 22.45
CA SER A 160 0.95 2.52 23.57
C SER A 160 1.61 1.94 24.82
N LEU A 161 2.65 1.12 24.67
CA LEU A 161 3.38 0.48 25.77
C LEU A 161 4.46 1.39 26.39
N SER A 162 5.03 2.33 25.63
CA SER A 162 6.04 3.28 26.15
C SER A 162 5.45 4.51 26.86
N ALA A 163 4.12 4.65 26.88
CA ALA A 163 3.41 5.75 27.56
C ALA A 163 2.96 5.41 29.00
N HIS A 164 3.45 4.28 29.54
CA HIS A 164 3.22 3.80 30.90
C HIS A 164 4.55 3.61 31.63
#